data_AF-A0A2K5MDQ7-F1
#
_entry.id   AF-A0A2K5MDQ7-F1
#
_cell.length_a   1.000
_cell.length_b   1.000
_cell.length_c   1.000
_cell.angle_alpha   90.00
_cell.angle_beta   90.00
_cell.angle_gamma   90.00
#
_symmetry.space_group_name_H-M   'P 1'
#
loop_
_entity.id
_entity.type
_entity.pdbx_description
1 polymer ?
#
loop_
_entity_poly.entity_id
_entity_poly.type
_entity_poly.pdbx_seq_one_letter_code
_entity_poly.pdbx_strand_id
1 'polypeptide(L)' 'MAASSRAQVLDLYRAMLRESKRFSSYNYRTYAVRRIRDAFRENKNVKDPVEIQTLVNKAKRDLEVIRRQA' A
#
# COMPACT_ATOMS: atom_id res chain seq x y z
N MET A 1 2.22 21.58 2.69
CA MET A 1 2.52 20.14 2.53
C MET A 1 2.24 19.78 1.07
N ALA A 2 3.24 19.35 0.31
CA ALA A 2 3.03 18.94 -1.09
C ALA A 2 2.32 17.58 -1.12
N ALA A 3 1.33 17.43 -2.00
CA ALA A 3 0.65 16.16 -2.21
C ALA A 3 1.65 15.10 -2.68
N SER A 4 1.53 13.87 -2.17
CA SER A 4 2.33 12.75 -2.67
C SER A 4 2.11 12.56 -4.17
N SER A 5 3.20 12.47 -4.94
CA SER A 5 3.11 12.38 -6.39
C SER A 5 2.56 11.02 -6.82
N ARG A 6 1.95 10.97 -8.02
CA ARG A 6 1.49 9.71 -8.63
C ARG A 6 2.60 8.66 -8.68
N ALA A 7 3.83 9.07 -8.95
CA ALA A 7 4.99 8.18 -8.97
C ALA A 7 5.23 7.53 -7.59
N GLN A 8 5.23 8.33 -6.52
CA GLN A 8 5.41 7.83 -5.15
C GLN A 8 4.31 6.83 -4.75
N VAL A 9 3.06 7.08 -5.15
CA VAL A 9 1.94 6.15 -4.89
C VAL A 9 2.15 4.82 -5.61
N LEU A 10 2.56 4.85 -6.88
CA LEU A 10 2.79 3.63 -7.66
C LEU A 10 4.00 2.83 -7.17
N ASP A 11 5.06 3.51 -6.72
CA ASP A 11 6.24 2.84 -6.17
C ASP A 11 5.95 2.19 -4.84
N LEU A 12 5.17 2.85 -3.98
CA LEU A 12 4.68 2.28 -2.73
C LEU A 12 3.79 1.05 -2.98
N TYR A 13 2.86 1.13 -3.93
CA TYR A 13 2.03 0.00 -4.33
C TYR A 13 2.87 -1.21 -4.76
N ARG A 14 3.87 -1.00 -5.63
CA ARG A 14 4.77 -2.07 -6.07
C ARG A 14 5.59 -2.64 -4.91
N ALA A 15 6.09 -1.79 -4.01
CA ALA A 15 6.83 -2.23 -2.83
C ALA A 15 5.96 -3.12 -1.93
N MET A 16 4.74 -2.70 -1.61
CA MET A 16 3.83 -3.49 -0.78
C MET A 16 3.50 -4.86 -1.41
N LEU A 17 3.25 -4.90 -2.71
CA LEU A 17 3.02 -6.17 -3.42
C LEU A 17 4.26 -7.08 -3.43
N ARG A 18 5.47 -6.52 -3.56
CA ARG A 18 6.71 -7.30 -3.52
C ARG A 18 6.94 -7.90 -2.14
N GLU A 19 6.84 -7.11 -1.08
CA GLU A 19 7.03 -7.61 0.29
C GLU A 19 5.95 -8.62 0.67
N SER A 20 4.69 -8.40 0.26
CA SER A 20 3.59 -9.35 0.54
C SER A 20 3.81 -10.74 -0.07
N LYS A 21 4.58 -10.85 -1.15
CA LYS A 21 4.91 -12.15 -1.76
C LYS A 21 5.88 -12.98 -0.91
N ARG A 22 6.57 -12.37 0.06
CA ARG A 22 7.58 -13.03 0.90
C ARG A 22 6.98 -13.81 2.06
N PHE A 23 5.75 -13.50 2.48
CA PHE A 23 5.03 -14.27 3.49
C PHE A 23 5.04 -15.77 3.16
N SER A 24 5.56 -16.58 4.09
CA SER A 24 5.60 -18.04 3.98
C SER A 24 4.21 -18.66 3.90
N SER A 25 3.32 -18.24 4.81
CA SER A 25 1.92 -18.65 4.84
C SER A 25 1.16 -18.17 3.60
N TYR A 26 0.56 -19.13 2.88
CA TYR A 26 -0.28 -18.86 1.71
C TYR A 26 -1.46 -17.93 2.02
N ASN A 27 -2.09 -18.12 3.18
CA ASN A 27 -3.26 -17.32 3.59
C ASN A 27 -2.88 -15.86 3.80
N TYR A 28 -1.76 -15.60 4.50
CA TYR A 28 -1.28 -14.23 4.69
C TYR A 28 -0.82 -13.59 3.39
N ARG A 29 -0.06 -14.32 2.55
CA ARG A 29 0.40 -13.85 1.24
C ARG A 29 -0.75 -13.42 0.34
N THR A 30 -1.74 -14.29 0.17
CA THR A 30 -2.89 -14.03 -0.70
C THR A 30 -3.80 -12.93 -0.15
N TYR A 31 -4.04 -12.93 1.16
CA TYR A 31 -4.79 -11.89 1.83
C TYR A 31 -4.13 -10.51 1.67
N ALA A 32 -2.84 -10.39 1.96
CA ALA A 32 -2.12 -9.12 1.86
C ALA A 32 -2.15 -8.59 0.42
N VAL A 33 -1.85 -9.43 -0.58
CA VAL A 33 -1.90 -9.04 -1.99
C VAL A 33 -3.29 -8.57 -2.41
N ARG A 34 -4.35 -9.29 -2.02
CA ARG A 34 -5.74 -8.89 -2.31
C ARG A 34 -6.07 -7.57 -1.64
N ARG A 35 -5.82 -7.44 -0.33
CA ARG A 35 -6.15 -6.24 0.45
C ARG A 35 -5.45 -4.99 -0.09
N ILE A 36 -4.19 -5.10 -0.52
CA ILE A 36 -3.45 -4.00 -1.14
C ILE A 36 -4.09 -3.59 -2.48
N ARG A 37 -4.43 -4.55 -3.34
CA ARG A 37 -5.08 -4.26 -4.63
C ARG A 37 -6.40 -3.55 -4.45
N ASP A 38 -7.23 -4.06 -3.53
CA ASP A 38 -8.55 -3.52 -3.27
C ASP A 38 -8.43 -2.10 -2.69
N ALA A 39 -7.58 -1.90 -1.68
CA ALA A 39 -7.37 -0.57 -1.07
C ALA A 39 -6.92 0.49 -2.09
N PHE A 40 -5.96 0.18 -2.96
CA PHE A 40 -5.48 1.15 -3.95
C PHE A 40 -6.52 1.40 -5.06
N ARG A 41 -7.33 0.40 -5.41
CA ARG A 41 -8.42 0.56 -6.38
C ARG A 41 -9.58 1.38 -5.82
N GLU A 42 -9.98 1.12 -4.59
CA GLU A 42 -11.01 1.86 -3.84
C GLU A 42 -10.67 3.36 -3.79
N ASN A 43 -9.40 3.70 -3.56
CA ASN A 43 -8.94 5.08 -3.42
C ASN A 43 -8.41 5.73 -4.71
N LYS A 44 -8.56 5.09 -5.88
CA LYS A 44 -7.99 5.56 -7.16
C LYS A 44 -8.46 6.98 -7.54
N ASN A 45 -9.69 7.32 -7.19
CA ASN A 45 -10.35 8.56 -7.62
C ASN A 45 -10.40 9.64 -6.53
N VAL A 46 -9.72 9.42 -5.39
CA VAL A 46 -9.58 10.45 -4.35
C VAL A 46 -8.85 11.65 -4.94
N LYS A 47 -9.41 12.84 -4.76
CA LYS A 47 -8.86 14.10 -5.30
C LYS A 47 -8.33 15.04 -4.23
N ASP A 48 -8.77 14.90 -2.98
CA ASP A 48 -8.30 15.74 -1.89
C ASP A 48 -6.82 15.45 -1.60
N PRO A 49 -5.92 16.44 -1.75
CA PRO A 49 -4.50 16.29 -1.43
C PRO A 49 -4.23 15.83 0.01
N VAL A 50 -5.05 16.25 0.98
CA VAL A 50 -4.88 15.93 2.40
C VAL A 50 -5.25 14.47 2.64
N GLU A 51 -6.37 14.01 2.07
CA GLU A 51 -6.78 12.61 2.10
C GLU A 51 -5.74 11.70 1.41
N ILE A 52 -5.24 12.09 0.22
CA ILE A 52 -4.17 11.35 -0.48
C ILE A 52 -2.95 11.20 0.43
N GLN A 53 -2.50 12.28 1.07
CA GLN A 53 -1.34 12.23 1.95
C GLN A 53 -1.57 11.32 3.16
N THR A 54 -2.79 11.34 3.71
CA THR A 54 -3.20 10.48 4.83
C THR A 54 -3.15 9.01 4.45
N LEU A 55 -3.70 8.66 3.28
CA LEU A 55 -3.68 7.30 2.73
C LEU A 55 -2.27 6.83 2.42
N VAL A 56 -1.41 7.69 1.85
CA VAL A 56 0.00 7.37 1.59
C VAL A 56 0.76 7.13 2.91
N ASN A 57 0.54 7.96 3.92
CA ASN A 57 1.15 7.76 5.24
C ASN A 57 0.70 6.46 5.89
N LYS A 58 -0.58 6.10 5.74
CA LYS A 58 -1.09 4.80 6.16
C LYS A 58 -0.41 3.65 5.41
N ALA A 59 -0.34 3.71 4.09
CA ALA A 59 0.29 2.68 3.27
C ALA A 59 1.79 2.50 3.59
N LYS A 60 2.51 3.58 3.92
CA LYS A 60 3.90 3.52 4.42
C LYS A 60 4.00 2.75 5.74
N ARG A 61 3.12 3.05 6.71
CA ARG A 61 3.07 2.31 7.99
C ARG A 61 2.74 0.83 7.77
N ASP A 62 1.78 0.54 6.91
CA ASP A 62 1.37 -0.82 6.59
C ASP A 62 2.49 -1.59 5.88
N LEU A 63 3.28 -0.94 5.00
CA LEU A 63 4.48 -1.55 4.39
C LEU A 63 5.49 -1.98 5.46
N GLU A 64 5.75 -1.14 6.46
CA GLU A 64 6.67 -1.51 7.55
C GLU A 64 6.15 -2.67 8.40
N VAL A 65 4.82 -2.77 8.58
CA VAL A 65 4.21 -3.94 9.22
C VAL A 65 4.44 -5.19 8.38
N ILE A 66 4.20 -5.12 7.07
CA ILE A 66 4.44 -6.25 6.15
C ILE A 66 5.90 -6.68 6.23
N ARG A 67 6.86 -5.75 6.16
CA ARG A 67 8.29 -6.05 6.25
C ARG A 67 8.70 -6.74 7.55
N ARG A 68 8.06 -6.41 8.67
CA ARG A 68 8.34 -7.05 9.97
C ARG A 68 7.71 -8.45 10.11
N GLN A 69 6.70 -8.76 9.32
CA GLN A 69 5.91 -10.00 9.46
C GLN A 69 6.15 -11.00 8.33
N ALA A 70 6.69 -10.53 7.19
CA ALA A 70 6.90 -11.32 5.98
C ALA A 70 8.17 -12.16 5.99
#